data_AF-A0A1A3GLE3-F1
#
_entry.id   AF-A0A1A3GLE3-F1
#
_cell.length_a   1.000
_cell.length_b   1.000
_cell.length_c   1.000
_cell.angle_alpha   90.00
_cell.angle_beta   90.00
_cell.angle_gamma   90.00
#
_symmetry.space_group_name_H-M   'P 1'
#
loop_
_entity.id
_entity.type
_entity.pdbx_description
1 polymer ?
#
loop_
_entity_poly.entity_id
_entity_poly.type
_entity_poly.pdbx_seq_one_letter_code
_entity_poly.pdbx_strand_id
1 'polypeptide(L)'
;MTIAVAALAAASLSACGSGDSTASKTPEPTAPAATKKPAAPTVVAGPKTSAAPADPCAVSLTAPDIAKAVSTLPADPRSKQGWSPEPLAGNYNQCAPLSVVIVKANTNAEQPNTRAVMFHLGQLIPTGVPDTYGFNGIDLAQTTGDTVALSYTNPASGLKSIVRFHWNGNGVELIGNTH
;
A
#
# COMPACT_ATOMS: atom_id res chain seq x y z
N MET A 1 -39.66 -25.85 25.18
CA MET A 1 -40.17 -25.30 23.90
C MET A 1 -39.07 -25.51 22.88
N THR A 2 -39.39 -26.04 21.71
CA THR A 2 -38.42 -26.70 20.79
C THR A 2 -38.43 -26.00 19.42
N ILE A 3 -37.58 -26.45 18.48
CA ILE A 3 -37.46 -26.03 17.06
C ILE A 3 -36.57 -24.79 16.85
N ALA A 4 -35.61 -24.76 15.92
CA ALA A 4 -34.88 -25.84 15.21
C ALA A 4 -33.58 -25.30 14.58
N VAL A 5 -32.70 -26.20 14.14
CA VAL A 5 -31.53 -25.90 13.28
C VAL A 5 -31.95 -25.98 11.81
N ALA A 6 -31.42 -25.09 10.97
CA ALA A 6 -31.39 -25.26 9.51
C ALA A 6 -30.10 -24.67 8.93
N ALA A 7 -29.41 -25.43 8.09
CA ALA A 7 -28.21 -24.99 7.38
C ALA A 7 -28.36 -25.26 5.88
N LEU A 8 -28.05 -24.25 5.06
CA LEU A 8 -28.02 -24.29 3.59
C LEU A 8 -26.98 -23.27 3.10
N ALA A 9 -26.38 -23.39 1.92
CA ALA A 9 -26.05 -24.56 1.10
C ALA A 9 -25.01 -24.09 0.06
N ALA A 10 -24.04 -24.92 -0.31
CA ALA A 10 -23.05 -24.55 -1.31
C ALA A 10 -23.61 -24.71 -2.74
N ALA A 11 -23.31 -23.75 -3.63
CA ALA A 11 -23.64 -23.83 -5.05
C ALA A 11 -22.44 -23.34 -5.89
N SER A 12 -21.83 -24.27 -6.64
CA SER A 12 -20.78 -23.97 -7.62
C SER A 12 -21.38 -23.95 -9.03
N LEU A 13 -21.12 -22.89 -9.80
CA LEU A 13 -21.53 -22.78 -11.20
C LEU A 13 -20.32 -22.39 -12.07
N SER A 14 -20.19 -23.08 -13.19
CA SER A 14 -19.09 -22.97 -14.14
C SER A 14 -19.45 -22.05 -15.31
N ALA A 15 -18.45 -21.37 -15.86
CA ALA A 15 -18.53 -20.72 -17.17
C ALA A 15 -17.23 -20.97 -17.94
N CYS A 16 -17.33 -21.66 -19.08
CA CYS A 16 -16.22 -21.83 -20.03
C CYS A 16 -16.40 -20.82 -21.17
N GLY A 17 -15.31 -20.15 -21.58
CA GLY A 17 -15.33 -19.10 -22.59
C GLY A 17 -14.27 -19.31 -23.67
N SER A 18 -14.55 -20.21 -24.62
CA SER A 18 -13.75 -20.35 -25.84
C SER A 18 -14.26 -19.42 -26.93
N GLY A 19 -13.36 -18.69 -27.60
CA GLY A 19 -13.71 -17.68 -28.60
C GLY A 19 -12.67 -17.55 -29.71
N ASP A 20 -12.45 -18.63 -30.47
CA ASP A 20 -11.73 -18.54 -31.74
C ASP A 20 -12.71 -18.11 -32.84
N SER A 21 -12.37 -17.08 -33.61
CA SER A 21 -13.20 -16.55 -34.69
C SER A 21 -12.35 -16.23 -35.92
N THR A 22 -11.83 -17.30 -36.51
CA THR A 22 -11.23 -17.30 -37.85
C THR A 22 -12.23 -16.77 -38.91
N ALA A 23 -11.88 -15.66 -39.57
CA ALA A 23 -12.68 -15.03 -40.62
C ALA A 23 -11.92 -14.95 -41.96
N SER A 24 -11.86 -16.07 -42.68
CA SER A 24 -11.16 -16.17 -43.96
C SER A 24 -11.90 -15.46 -45.12
N LYS A 25 -11.15 -14.72 -45.95
CA LYS A 25 -11.56 -14.34 -47.32
C LYS A 25 -10.40 -14.51 -48.31
N THR A 26 -10.75 -15.01 -49.49
CA THR A 26 -9.86 -15.50 -50.56
C THR A 26 -10.21 -14.75 -51.88
N PRO A 27 -9.47 -14.89 -53.00
CA PRO A 27 -8.24 -14.16 -53.31
C PRO A 27 -8.40 -13.13 -54.48
N GLU A 28 -7.28 -12.79 -55.14
CA GLU A 28 -7.01 -11.68 -56.09
C GLU A 28 -7.75 -11.70 -57.44
N PRO A 29 -7.57 -10.62 -58.25
CA PRO A 29 -6.84 -10.80 -59.52
C PRO A 29 -5.73 -9.76 -59.84
N THR A 30 -4.67 -10.27 -60.49
CA THR A 30 -3.42 -9.68 -61.02
C THR A 30 -3.63 -8.93 -62.36
N ALA A 31 -2.94 -7.88 -62.86
CA ALA A 31 -2.04 -6.79 -62.38
C ALA A 31 -1.97 -5.72 -63.57
N PRO A 32 -0.88 -5.06 -64.07
CA PRO A 32 0.55 -4.93 -63.66
C PRO A 32 1.17 -3.49 -63.62
N ALA A 33 2.30 -3.39 -62.90
CA ALA A 33 3.48 -2.53 -63.10
C ALA A 33 3.38 -0.98 -63.27
N ALA A 34 3.88 -0.25 -62.25
CA ALA A 34 4.62 1.02 -62.40
C ALA A 34 5.60 1.21 -61.22
N THR A 35 6.84 1.67 -61.46
CA THR A 35 7.93 1.68 -60.45
C THR A 35 8.02 2.99 -59.66
N LYS A 36 7.91 2.93 -58.31
CA LYS A 36 8.35 4.00 -57.40
C LYS A 36 9.04 3.47 -56.13
N LYS A 37 10.02 4.26 -55.69
CA LYS A 37 10.94 4.15 -54.53
C LYS A 37 10.40 3.37 -53.30
N PRO A 38 11.20 2.49 -52.66
CA PRO A 38 10.84 1.88 -51.38
C PRO A 38 10.55 2.91 -50.29
N ALA A 39 9.40 2.79 -49.65
CA ALA A 39 9.12 3.41 -48.35
C ALA A 39 9.55 2.43 -47.24
N ALA A 40 10.05 2.96 -46.11
CA ALA A 40 10.34 2.13 -44.94
C ALA A 40 9.04 1.57 -44.36
N PRO A 41 9.03 0.33 -43.82
CA PRO A 41 7.83 -0.27 -43.23
C PRO A 41 7.42 0.51 -41.98
N THR A 42 6.24 1.15 -42.04
CA THR A 42 5.62 1.75 -40.87
C THR A 42 5.16 0.66 -39.92
N VAL A 43 5.94 0.40 -38.87
CA VAL A 43 5.52 -0.45 -37.75
C VAL A 43 4.28 0.15 -37.10
N VAL A 44 3.13 -0.46 -37.34
CA VAL A 44 1.89 -0.15 -36.62
C VAL A 44 2.13 -0.52 -35.16
N ALA A 45 1.99 0.46 -34.26
CA ALA A 45 2.11 0.20 -32.83
C ALA A 45 1.02 -0.80 -32.42
N GLY A 46 1.44 -1.93 -31.82
CA GLY A 46 0.50 -2.95 -31.34
C GLY A 46 -0.45 -2.40 -30.27
N PRO A 47 -1.57 -3.09 -29.99
CA PRO A 47 -2.53 -2.66 -28.99
C PRO A 47 -1.84 -2.38 -27.65
N LYS A 48 -2.04 -1.16 -27.11
CA LYS A 48 -1.60 -0.85 -25.74
C LYS A 48 -2.45 -1.64 -24.77
N THR A 49 -1.94 -2.79 -24.31
CA THR A 49 -2.53 -3.51 -23.19
C THR A 49 -2.56 -2.58 -21.98
N SER A 50 -3.74 -2.12 -21.59
CA SER A 50 -3.90 -1.42 -20.31
C SER A 50 -3.51 -2.39 -19.20
N ALA A 51 -2.70 -1.93 -18.26
CA ALA A 51 -2.53 -2.66 -17.01
C ALA A 51 -3.90 -2.83 -16.32
N ALA A 52 -4.06 -3.93 -15.57
CA ALA A 52 -5.20 -4.08 -14.68
C ALA A 52 -5.22 -2.96 -13.64
N PRO A 53 -6.40 -2.54 -13.14
CA PRO A 53 -6.48 -1.62 -12.01
C PRO A 53 -5.66 -2.14 -10.81
N ALA A 54 -4.92 -1.26 -10.16
CA ALA A 54 -4.22 -1.61 -8.94
C ALA A 54 -5.22 -1.93 -7.82
N ASP A 55 -4.92 -2.92 -6.99
CA ASP A 55 -5.69 -3.21 -5.78
C ASP A 55 -5.58 -2.01 -4.82
N PRO A 56 -6.69 -1.34 -4.44
CA PRO A 56 -6.65 -0.26 -3.46
C PRO A 56 -6.18 -0.75 -2.08
N CYS A 57 -6.39 -2.02 -1.74
CA CYS A 57 -6.02 -2.62 -0.47
C CYS A 57 -4.56 -3.15 -0.45
N ALA A 58 -3.77 -2.89 -1.49
CA ALA A 58 -2.34 -3.17 -1.48
C ALA A 58 -1.58 -2.20 -0.56
N VAL A 59 -0.54 -2.70 0.11
CA VAL A 59 0.35 -1.85 0.92
C VAL A 59 1.13 -0.90 0.01
N SER A 60 1.05 0.41 0.27
CA SER A 60 1.70 1.43 -0.56
C SER A 60 2.24 2.60 0.26
N LEU A 61 3.57 2.73 0.34
CA LEU A 61 4.25 3.85 1.01
C LEU A 61 4.31 5.12 0.15
N THR A 62 3.81 5.08 -1.09
CA THR A 62 3.72 6.22 -2.02
C THR A 62 2.29 6.72 -2.21
N ALA A 63 1.34 6.26 -1.39
CA ALA A 63 -0.05 6.71 -1.44
C ALA A 63 -0.17 8.22 -1.10
N PRO A 64 -0.96 9.00 -1.86
CA PRO A 64 -1.03 10.46 -1.70
C PRO A 64 -1.61 10.89 -0.34
N ASP A 65 -2.46 10.08 0.27
CA ASP A 65 -3.01 10.34 1.61
C ASP A 65 -1.93 10.33 2.71
N ILE A 66 -0.79 9.66 2.50
CA ILE A 66 0.37 9.75 3.40
C ILE A 66 0.90 11.19 3.39
N ALA A 67 1.26 11.72 2.21
CA ALA A 67 1.79 13.08 2.09
C ALA A 67 0.80 14.14 2.61
N LYS A 68 -0.49 13.95 2.34
CA LYS A 68 -1.59 14.78 2.86
C LYS A 68 -1.66 14.74 4.39
N ALA A 69 -1.68 13.55 5.00
CA ALA A 69 -1.68 13.39 6.45
C ALA A 69 -0.44 14.02 7.10
N VAL A 70 0.75 13.73 6.55
CA VAL A 70 2.04 14.26 7.01
C VAL A 70 2.07 15.80 6.96
N SER A 71 1.45 16.42 5.96
CA SER A 71 1.34 17.88 5.85
C SER A 71 0.45 18.54 6.93
N THR A 72 -0.43 17.78 7.58
CA THR A 72 -1.29 18.28 8.69
C THR A 72 -0.65 18.13 10.07
N LEU A 73 0.50 17.46 10.17
CA LEU A 73 1.15 17.22 11.45
C LEU A 73 1.80 18.50 12.00
N PRO A 74 1.75 18.74 13.33
CA PRO A 74 2.57 19.77 13.95
C PRO A 74 4.06 19.50 13.74
N ALA A 75 4.85 20.55 13.58
CA ALA A 75 6.30 20.49 13.39
C ALA A 75 7.01 19.70 14.51
N ASP A 76 8.15 19.08 14.20
CA ASP A 76 8.93 18.29 15.14
C ASP A 76 9.27 19.10 16.40
N PRO A 77 8.90 18.63 17.61
CA PRO A 77 9.14 19.38 18.84
C PRO A 77 10.62 19.67 19.09
N ARG A 78 11.56 18.87 18.54
CA ARG A 78 13.01 19.08 18.69
C ARG A 78 13.58 20.08 17.68
N SER A 79 13.42 19.85 16.39
CA SER A 79 14.04 20.67 15.32
C SER A 79 13.18 21.85 14.82
N LYS A 80 11.90 21.89 15.19
CA LYS A 80 10.86 22.80 14.69
C LYS A 80 10.63 22.75 13.17
N GLN A 81 11.16 21.74 12.48
CA GLN A 81 10.92 21.51 11.05
C GLN A 81 9.66 20.69 10.80
N GLY A 82 9.15 20.78 9.57
CA GLY A 82 8.12 19.87 9.08
C GLY A 82 8.62 18.43 8.96
N TRP A 83 7.72 17.51 8.63
CA TRP A 83 8.00 16.09 8.44
C TRP A 83 8.26 15.76 6.96
N SER A 84 9.11 14.77 6.70
CA SER A 84 9.33 14.21 5.35
C SER A 84 8.06 13.50 4.88
N PRO A 85 7.51 13.81 3.68
CA PRO A 85 6.35 13.11 3.14
C PRO A 85 6.68 11.69 2.68
N GLU A 86 7.96 11.39 2.44
CA GLU A 86 8.47 10.04 2.15
C GLU A 86 8.74 9.28 3.45
N PRO A 87 8.08 8.12 3.68
CA PRO A 87 8.33 7.26 4.84
C PRO A 87 9.68 6.54 4.80
N LEU A 88 10.26 6.30 5.99
CA LEU A 88 11.37 5.37 6.19
C LEU A 88 10.91 3.89 6.16
N ALA A 89 9.70 3.63 6.66
CA ALA A 89 9.10 2.31 6.75
C ALA A 89 7.57 2.43 6.96
N GLY A 90 6.83 1.32 6.84
CA GLY A 90 5.40 1.28 7.18
C GLY A 90 4.68 0.07 6.59
N ASN A 91 3.37 0.02 6.81
CA ASN A 91 2.42 -0.91 6.18
C ASN A 91 1.15 -0.22 5.65
N TYR A 92 1.22 1.08 5.30
CA TYR A 92 0.04 1.87 4.91
C TYR A 92 -0.87 1.12 3.93
N ASN A 93 -2.13 0.97 4.34
CA ASN A 93 -3.17 0.26 3.62
C ASN A 93 -4.52 0.94 3.90
N GLN A 94 -5.20 1.41 2.85
CA GLN A 94 -6.45 2.14 3.01
C GLN A 94 -7.65 1.26 3.43
N CYS A 95 -7.48 -0.07 3.41
CA CYS A 95 -8.49 -1.04 3.82
C CYS A 95 -8.22 -1.66 5.20
N ALA A 96 -7.08 -1.35 5.84
CA ALA A 96 -6.72 -1.92 7.14
C ALA A 96 -7.35 -1.15 8.32
N PRO A 97 -7.94 -1.83 9.31
CA PRO A 97 -8.33 -1.24 10.59
C PRO A 97 -7.20 -0.47 11.32
N LEU A 98 -5.94 -0.91 11.17
CA LEU A 98 -4.77 -0.14 11.58
C LEU A 98 -3.62 -0.33 10.60
N SER A 99 -3.12 0.78 10.05
CA SER A 99 -1.84 0.81 9.35
C SER A 99 -1.02 2.04 9.76
N VAL A 100 0.28 2.02 9.47
CA VAL A 100 1.23 3.03 9.96
C VAL A 100 2.33 3.32 8.95
N VAL A 101 2.83 4.54 8.96
CA VAL A 101 4.11 4.90 8.35
C VAL A 101 5.02 5.55 9.38
N ILE A 102 6.34 5.42 9.20
CA ILE A 102 7.34 6.11 10.02
C ILE A 102 7.97 7.21 9.16
N VAL A 103 7.79 8.47 9.55
CA VAL A 103 8.41 9.62 8.91
C VAL A 103 9.54 10.20 9.76
N LYS A 104 10.52 10.84 9.12
CA LYS A 104 11.57 11.63 9.79
C LYS A 104 11.25 13.13 9.72
N ALA A 105 11.74 13.89 10.69
CA ALA A 105 11.81 15.34 10.62
C ALA A 105 12.67 15.74 9.40
N ASN A 106 12.22 16.72 8.62
CA ASN A 106 12.86 17.15 7.39
C ASN A 106 14.11 18.00 7.69
N THR A 107 15.20 17.31 8.04
CA THR A 107 16.45 17.90 8.54
C THR A 107 17.67 17.16 8.00
N ASN A 108 18.81 17.84 7.97
CA ASN A 108 20.12 17.24 7.68
C ASN A 108 20.85 16.75 8.94
N ALA A 109 20.13 16.48 10.04
CA ALA A 109 20.72 15.92 11.25
C ALA A 109 21.07 14.44 11.03
N GLU A 110 22.20 14.00 11.57
CA GLU A 110 22.67 12.60 11.51
C GLU A 110 21.63 11.61 12.06
N GLN A 111 21.01 11.98 13.17
CA GLN A 111 19.89 11.26 13.79
C GLN A 111 18.67 12.19 13.85
N PRO A 112 17.87 12.30 12.76
CA PRO A 112 16.65 13.11 12.74
C PRO A 112 15.61 12.50 13.69
N ASN A 113 14.66 13.30 14.18
CA ASN A 113 13.58 12.72 14.99
C ASN A 113 12.67 11.92 14.05
N THR A 114 12.18 10.76 14.49
CA THR A 114 11.23 9.93 13.74
C THR A 114 9.90 9.89 14.46
N ARG A 115 8.79 9.79 13.73
CA ARG A 115 7.44 9.67 14.27
C ARG A 115 6.64 8.64 13.49
N ALA A 116 5.94 7.76 14.18
CA ALA A 116 4.92 6.91 13.57
C ALA A 116 3.59 7.68 13.38
N VAL A 117 3.01 7.55 12.20
CA VAL A 117 1.78 8.21 11.76
C VAL A 117 0.80 7.11 11.41
N MET A 118 -0.26 6.97 12.21
CA MET A 118 -1.20 5.85 12.13
C MET A 118 -2.49 6.23 11.42
N PHE A 119 -3.08 5.25 10.75
CA PHE A 119 -4.26 5.38 9.91
C PHE A 119 -5.27 4.28 10.21
N HIS A 120 -6.54 4.65 10.28
CA HIS A 120 -7.68 3.73 10.31
C HIS A 120 -8.40 3.84 8.97
N LEU A 121 -8.48 2.75 8.20
CA LEU A 121 -9.12 2.73 6.86
C LEU A 121 -8.62 3.87 5.95
N GLY A 122 -7.29 4.06 5.91
CA GLY A 122 -6.61 5.11 5.13
C GLY A 122 -6.72 6.53 5.69
N GLN A 123 -7.54 6.77 6.72
CA GLN A 123 -7.69 8.09 7.33
C GLN A 123 -6.73 8.26 8.50
N LEU A 124 -6.03 9.40 8.56
CA LEU A 124 -5.13 9.76 9.67
C LEU A 124 -5.88 9.71 11.00
N ILE A 125 -5.30 9.03 11.99
CA ILE A 125 -5.77 9.06 13.38
C ILE A 125 -5.12 10.28 14.07
N PRO A 126 -5.87 11.36 14.39
CA PRO A 126 -5.28 12.63 14.82
C PRO A 126 -4.98 12.68 16.33
N THR A 127 -5.69 11.88 17.12
CA THR A 127 -5.67 11.83 18.59
C THR A 127 -5.95 10.39 19.04
N GLY A 128 -5.72 10.06 20.32
CA GLY A 128 -5.93 8.69 20.80
C GLY A 128 -4.88 7.69 20.28
N VAL A 129 -3.66 8.17 20.01
CA VAL A 129 -2.46 7.36 19.78
C VAL A 129 -1.45 7.70 20.89
N PRO A 130 -0.76 6.72 21.49
CA PRO A 130 0.32 6.99 22.45
C PRO A 130 1.52 7.72 21.81
N ASP A 131 2.57 7.97 22.61
CA ASP A 131 3.82 8.48 22.04
C ASP A 131 4.39 7.49 21.00
N THR A 132 4.82 8.06 19.89
CA THR A 132 5.20 7.41 18.63
C THR A 132 6.53 7.92 18.10
N TYR A 133 7.27 8.73 18.89
CA TYR A 133 8.61 9.18 18.53
C TYR A 133 9.67 8.07 18.65
N GLY A 134 10.74 8.16 17.86
CA GLY A 134 11.95 7.35 17.98
C GLY A 134 11.93 5.98 17.28
N PHE A 135 10.76 5.42 16.95
CA PHE A 135 10.69 4.19 16.16
C PHE A 135 11.34 4.36 14.77
N ASN A 136 12.05 3.33 14.29
CA ASN A 136 12.81 3.38 13.03
C ASN A 136 12.58 2.16 12.10
N GLY A 137 11.66 1.26 12.45
CA GLY A 137 11.21 0.16 11.59
C GLY A 137 9.87 -0.40 12.02
N ILE A 138 9.38 -1.39 11.28
CA ILE A 138 8.15 -2.15 11.58
C ILE A 138 8.48 -3.65 11.53
N ASP A 139 7.89 -4.43 12.43
CA ASP A 139 7.98 -5.88 12.44
C ASP A 139 6.74 -6.49 11.74
N LEU A 140 6.91 -6.80 10.46
CA LEU A 140 5.83 -7.35 9.63
C LEU A 140 5.40 -8.76 10.06
N ALA A 141 6.23 -9.52 10.79
CA ALA A 141 5.87 -10.83 11.32
C ALA A 141 5.06 -10.74 12.64
N GLN A 142 4.88 -9.53 13.17
CA GLN A 142 4.10 -9.22 14.38
C GLN A 142 3.00 -8.18 14.10
N THR A 143 2.75 -7.88 12.83
CA THR A 143 1.76 -6.91 12.34
C THR A 143 0.61 -7.64 11.65
N THR A 144 -0.62 -7.23 11.92
CA THR A 144 -1.88 -7.79 11.38
C THR A 144 -2.64 -6.67 10.63
N GLY A 145 -3.95 -6.85 10.40
CA GLY A 145 -4.81 -5.78 9.90
C GLY A 145 -5.26 -4.76 10.97
N ASP A 146 -5.20 -5.14 12.25
CA ASP A 146 -5.65 -4.33 13.42
C ASP A 146 -4.52 -3.96 14.39
N THR A 147 -3.35 -4.58 14.24
CA THR A 147 -2.21 -4.45 15.14
C THR A 147 -0.96 -4.10 14.34
N VAL A 148 -0.24 -3.05 14.73
CA VAL A 148 1.07 -2.70 14.15
C VAL A 148 2.18 -2.85 15.18
N ALA A 149 3.25 -3.57 14.81
CA ALA A 149 4.42 -3.78 15.66
C ALA A 149 5.55 -2.83 15.25
N LEU A 150 5.67 -1.70 15.91
CA LEU A 150 6.76 -0.75 15.66
C LEU A 150 8.05 -1.23 16.32
N SER A 151 9.19 -1.04 15.66
CA SER A 151 10.50 -1.38 16.21
C SER A 151 11.44 -0.19 16.32
N TYR A 152 12.24 -0.19 17.37
CA TYR A 152 13.43 0.64 17.52
C TYR A 152 14.67 -0.27 17.56
N THR A 153 15.52 -0.15 16.55
CA THR A 153 16.87 -0.72 16.55
C THR A 153 17.87 0.35 16.96
N ASN A 154 18.62 0.13 18.04
CA ASN A 154 19.66 1.04 18.49
C ASN A 154 20.88 0.95 17.53
N PRO A 155 21.33 2.06 16.91
CA PRO A 155 22.40 2.03 15.91
C PRO A 155 23.79 1.73 16.50
N ALA A 156 23.99 1.92 17.81
CA ALA A 156 25.29 1.68 18.46
C ALA A 156 25.44 0.26 19.03
N SER A 157 24.33 -0.44 19.32
CA SER A 157 24.35 -1.79 19.91
C SER A 157 23.65 -2.87 19.08
N GLY A 158 22.90 -2.50 18.04
CA GLY A 158 22.11 -3.43 17.22
C GLY A 158 20.87 -4.01 17.91
N LEU A 159 20.63 -3.70 19.19
CA LEU A 159 19.49 -4.21 19.95
C LEU A 159 18.17 -3.67 19.38
N LYS A 160 17.21 -4.57 19.12
CA LYS A 160 15.89 -4.28 18.55
C LYS A 160 14.79 -4.48 19.59
N SER A 161 14.22 -3.38 20.08
CA SER A 161 12.96 -3.44 20.85
C SER A 161 11.76 -3.31 19.92
N ILE A 162 10.63 -3.92 20.30
CA ILE A 162 9.35 -3.93 19.57
C ILE A 162 8.22 -3.52 20.51
N VAL A 163 7.35 -2.62 20.05
CA VAL A 163 6.13 -2.17 20.74
C VAL A 163 4.94 -2.43 19.82
N ARG A 164 3.90 -3.11 20.34
CA ARG A 164 2.68 -3.44 19.60
C ARG A 164 1.56 -2.48 19.96
N PHE A 165 0.93 -1.91 18.93
CA PHE A 165 -0.23 -1.03 19.01
C PHE A 165 -1.42 -1.68 18.31
N HIS A 166 -2.61 -1.62 18.90
CA HIS A 166 -3.82 -2.30 18.45
C HIS A 166 -4.99 -1.32 18.32
N TRP A 167 -5.89 -1.55 17.35
CA TRP A 167 -7.12 -0.79 17.18
C TRP A 167 -8.29 -1.46 17.89
N ASN A 168 -8.72 -0.89 19.03
CA ASN A 168 -9.77 -1.47 19.87
C ASN A 168 -11.22 -1.14 19.45
N GLY A 169 -11.41 -0.68 18.21
CA GLY A 169 -12.69 -0.22 17.68
C GLY A 169 -12.92 1.30 17.82
N ASN A 170 -12.33 1.95 18.83
CA ASN A 170 -12.49 3.39 19.08
C ASN A 170 -11.19 4.20 18.94
N GLY A 171 -10.02 3.58 19.14
CA GLY A 171 -8.72 4.25 19.14
C GLY A 171 -7.55 3.27 19.16
N VAL A 172 -6.34 3.80 19.32
CA VAL A 172 -5.11 3.00 19.37
C VAL A 172 -4.65 2.83 20.82
N GLU A 173 -4.47 1.56 21.21
CA GLU A 173 -3.93 1.17 22.51
C GLU A 173 -2.59 0.46 22.37
N LEU A 174 -1.72 0.55 23.38
CA LEU A 174 -0.48 -0.20 23.47
C LEU A 174 -0.76 -1.53 24.17
N ILE A 175 -0.46 -2.65 23.51
CA ILE A 175 -0.81 -4.00 23.98
C ILE A 175 0.38 -4.89 24.35
N GLY A 176 1.63 -4.46 24.10
CA GLY A 176 2.79 -5.18 24.61
C GLY A 176 4.15 -4.74 24.05
N ASN A 177 5.14 -4.74 24.94
CA ASN A 177 6.53 -4.42 24.63
C ASN A 177 7.40 -5.68 24.75
N THR A 178 8.38 -5.82 23.88
CA THR A 178 9.41 -6.87 23.91
C THR A 178 10.76 -6.23 23.58
N HIS A 179 11.80 -6.56 24.36
CA HIS A 179 13.13 -5.93 24.32
C HIS A 179 14.24 -6.93 23.99
#